data_AF-X1Q6G3-F1
#
_entry.id   AF-X1Q6G3-F1
#
_cell.length_a   1.000
_cell.length_b   1.000
_cell.length_c   1.000
_cell.angle_alpha   90.00
_cell.angle_beta   90.00
_cell.angle_gamma   90.00
#
_symmetry.space_group_name_H-M   'P 1'
#
loop_
_entity.id
_entity.type
_entity.pdbx_description
1 polymer ?
#
loop_
_entity_poly.entity_id
_entity_poly.type
_entity_poly.pdbx_seq_one_letter_code
_entity_poly.pdbx_strand_id
1 'polypeptide(L)'
;GRIEQIKAEIEKTTSDYDIEKLQERLAKLAGGVAQINVGAATEAEMKEKKARVEDALHACRAAVEEGLLPGGGVPMLRALPALDKVKCSGDEKIGVDIVRRAMVAPIKQIAENAGLDGSIVAHKVMESKEKNFG
;
A
#
# COMPACT_ATOMS: atom_id res chain seq x y z
N GLY A 1 -29.84 4.44 24.52
CA GLY A 1 -28.61 3.60 24.57
C GLY A 1 -27.35 4.43 24.36
N ARG A 2 -26.14 3.88 24.57
CA ARG A 2 -24.87 4.64 24.47
C ARG A 2 -24.67 5.34 23.11
N ILE A 3 -25.14 4.74 22.02
CA ILE A 3 -25.12 5.31 20.67
C ILE A 3 -25.95 6.60 20.57
N GLU A 4 -27.15 6.61 21.16
CA GLU A 4 -28.04 7.79 21.14
C GLU A 4 -27.47 8.95 21.97
N GLN A 5 -26.81 8.64 23.10
CA GLN A 5 -26.12 9.66 23.90
C GLN A 5 -25.02 10.36 23.10
N ILE A 6 -24.19 9.59 22.38
CA ILE A 6 -23.09 10.15 21.57
C ILE A 6 -23.64 10.96 20.39
N LYS A 7 -24.73 10.51 19.75
CA LYS A 7 -25.39 11.31 18.70
C LYS A 7 -25.89 12.66 19.22
N ALA A 8 -26.51 12.68 20.40
CA ALA A 8 -26.95 13.92 21.04
C ALA A 8 -25.79 14.81 21.51
N GLU A 9 -24.64 14.24 21.90
CA GLU A 9 -23.42 15.00 22.22
C GLU A 9 -22.81 15.66 20.97
N ILE A 10 -22.84 14.97 19.82
CA ILE A 10 -22.37 15.52 18.54
C ILE A 10 -23.20 16.75 18.11
N GLU A 11 -24.53 16.67 18.23
CA GLU A 11 -25.43 17.78 17.84
C GLU A 11 -25.30 19.01 18.74
N LYS A 12 -24.86 18.83 19.99
CA LYS A 12 -24.75 19.92 20.98
C LYS A 12 -23.38 20.60 20.99
N THR A 13 -22.34 19.92 20.52
CA THR A 13 -21.00 20.46 20.56
C THR A 13 -20.76 21.38 19.37
N THR A 14 -20.04 22.48 19.59
CA THR A 14 -19.69 23.47 18.55
C THR A 14 -18.21 23.40 18.16
N SER A 15 -17.48 22.43 18.72
CA SER A 15 -16.05 22.21 18.52
C SER A 15 -15.86 21.12 17.47
N ASP A 16 -15.26 21.48 16.33
CA ASP A 16 -15.00 20.53 15.23
C ASP A 16 -14.13 19.35 15.68
N TYR A 17 -13.18 19.60 16.58
CA TYR A 17 -12.34 18.56 17.20
C TYR A 17 -13.17 17.54 18.00
N ASP A 18 -14.15 18.01 18.77
CA ASP A 18 -14.99 17.13 19.58
C ASP A 18 -16.00 16.36 18.71
N ILE A 19 -16.50 16.99 17.64
CA ILE A 19 -17.35 16.32 16.63
C ILE A 19 -16.59 15.15 16.01
N GLU A 20 -15.36 15.36 15.55
CA GLU A 20 -14.53 14.32 14.94
C GLU A 20 -14.29 13.15 15.90
N LYS A 21 -13.91 13.44 17.14
CA LYS A 21 -13.64 12.40 18.15
C LYS A 21 -14.89 11.64 18.58
N LEU A 22 -16.04 12.30 18.66
CA LEU A 22 -17.31 11.63 18.96
C LEU A 22 -17.80 10.79 17.78
N GLN A 23 -17.59 11.24 16.54
CA GLN A 23 -17.90 10.46 15.33
C GLN A 23 -17.02 9.19 15.23
N GLU A 24 -15.72 9.25 15.52
CA GLU A 24 -14.86 8.06 15.59
C GLU A 24 -15.39 7.03 16.60
N ARG A 25 -15.84 7.49 17.77
CA ARG A 25 -16.38 6.63 18.83
C ARG A 25 -17.73 6.04 18.43
N LEU A 26 -18.59 6.85 17.80
CA LEU A 26 -19.88 6.40 17.28
C LEU A 26 -19.69 5.32 16.21
N ALA A 27 -18.74 5.51 15.29
CA ALA A 27 -18.41 4.54 14.25
C ALA A 27 -17.94 3.21 14.84
N LYS A 28 -17.09 3.23 15.88
CA LYS A 28 -16.64 2.00 16.58
C LYS A 28 -17.78 1.25 17.27
N LEU A 29 -18.75 1.97 17.83
CA LEU A 29 -19.89 1.35 18.54
C LEU A 29 -20.99 0.86 17.60
N ALA A 30 -21.23 1.58 16.49
CA ALA A 30 -22.27 1.23 15.53
C ALA A 30 -21.78 0.25 14.45
N GLY A 31 -20.48 0.26 14.13
CA GLY A 31 -19.90 -0.50 13.01
C GLY A 31 -19.79 -2.01 13.23
N GLY A 32 -19.89 -2.49 14.48
CA GLY A 32 -19.77 -3.90 14.82
C GLY A 32 -18.41 -4.50 14.43
N VAL A 33 -18.33 -5.84 14.45
CA VAL A 33 -17.13 -6.58 14.02
C VAL A 33 -17.56 -7.66 13.02
N ALA A 34 -17.03 -7.58 11.81
CA ALA A 34 -17.23 -8.62 10.80
C ALA A 34 -16.29 -9.81 11.09
N GLN A 35 -16.84 -11.02 11.17
CA GLN A 35 -16.07 -12.25 11.38
C GLN A 35 -16.04 -13.07 10.08
N ILE A 36 -14.83 -13.40 9.61
CA ILE A 36 -14.62 -14.27 8.44
C ILE A 36 -14.19 -15.64 8.95
N ASN A 37 -15.02 -16.65 8.72
CA ASN A 37 -14.74 -18.03 9.09
C ASN A 37 -14.15 -18.78 7.90
N VAL A 38 -12.89 -19.23 8.01
CA VAL A 38 -12.18 -19.93 6.93
C VAL A 38 -12.18 -21.44 7.22
N GLY A 39 -12.80 -22.22 6.34
CA GLY A 39 -12.85 -23.69 6.43
C GLY A 39 -11.84 -24.38 5.50
N ALA A 40 -11.33 -25.53 5.92
CA ALA A 40 -10.52 -26.43 5.10
C ALA A 40 -10.66 -27.89 5.56
N ALA A 41 -10.19 -28.83 4.73
CA ALA A 41 -10.29 -30.27 5.01
C ALA A 41 -9.27 -30.74 6.05
N THR A 42 -8.10 -30.09 6.11
CA THR A 42 -7.06 -30.36 7.12
C THR A 42 -6.65 -29.11 7.87
N GLU A 43 -6.06 -29.27 9.06
CA GLU A 43 -5.57 -28.15 9.87
C GLU A 43 -4.48 -27.34 9.14
N ALA A 44 -3.59 -28.02 8.41
CA ALA A 44 -2.51 -27.39 7.65
C ALA A 44 -3.08 -26.47 6.56
N GLU A 45 -4.06 -26.94 5.79
CA GLU A 45 -4.74 -26.13 4.78
C GLU A 45 -5.56 -25.00 5.39
N MET A 46 -6.16 -25.22 6.58
CA MET A 46 -6.92 -24.17 7.27
C MET A 46 -6.02 -23.00 7.65
N LYS A 47 -4.83 -23.28 8.18
CA LYS A 47 -3.84 -22.25 8.55
C LYS A 47 -3.35 -21.50 7.32
N GLU A 48 -3.05 -22.20 6.23
CA GLU A 48 -2.57 -21.62 4.98
C GLU A 48 -3.63 -20.71 4.32
N LYS A 49 -4.89 -21.19 4.22
CA LYS A 49 -6.00 -20.37 3.71
C LYS A 49 -6.31 -19.19 4.62
N LYS A 50 -6.25 -19.36 5.94
CA LYS A 50 -6.48 -18.27 6.88
C LYS A 50 -5.44 -17.17 6.68
N ALA A 51 -4.15 -17.52 6.62
CA ALA A 51 -3.07 -16.55 6.37
C ALA A 51 -3.29 -15.80 5.04
N ARG A 52 -3.65 -16.52 3.98
CA ARG A 52 -3.93 -15.91 2.66
C ARG A 52 -5.11 -14.92 2.70
N VAL A 53 -6.16 -15.24 3.45
CA VAL A 53 -7.33 -14.34 3.62
C VAL A 53 -6.96 -13.12 4.44
N GLU A 54 -6.17 -13.28 5.50
CA GLU A 54 -5.66 -12.17 6.31
C GLU A 54 -4.78 -11.22 5.46
N ASP A 55 -3.84 -11.77 4.69
CA ASP A 55 -2.99 -10.99 3.78
C ASP A 55 -3.81 -10.23 2.73
N ALA A 56 -4.79 -10.90 2.11
CA ALA A 56 -5.68 -10.26 1.13
C ALA A 56 -6.53 -9.14 1.76
N LEU A 57 -7.02 -9.33 2.99
CA LEU A 57 -7.78 -8.32 3.71
C LEU A 57 -6.91 -7.09 3.99
N HIS A 58 -5.67 -7.29 4.42
CA HIS A 58 -4.72 -6.21 4.67
C HIS A 58 -4.36 -5.45 3.38
N ALA A 59 -4.10 -6.17 2.28
CA ALA A 59 -3.81 -5.58 0.99
C ALA A 59 -4.99 -4.75 0.45
N CYS A 60 -6.21 -5.26 0.54
CA CYS A 60 -7.41 -4.54 0.10
C CYS A 60 -7.67 -3.29 0.95
N ARG A 61 -7.43 -3.34 2.26
CA ARG A 61 -7.56 -2.15 3.13
C ARG A 61 -6.56 -1.06 2.73
N ALA A 62 -5.29 -1.41 2.55
CA ALA A 62 -4.27 -0.47 2.08
C ALA A 62 -4.62 0.12 0.70
N ALA A 63 -5.12 -0.71 -0.21
CA ALA A 63 -5.56 -0.27 -1.54
C ALA A 63 -6.74 0.70 -1.51
N VAL A 64 -7.66 0.58 -0.54
CA VAL A 64 -8.78 1.51 -0.37
C VAL A 64 -8.30 2.85 0.19
N GLU A 65 -7.26 2.87 1.01
CA GLU A 65 -6.72 4.07 1.65
C GLU A 65 -5.83 4.90 0.70
N GLU A 66 -4.88 4.25 0.00
CA GLU A 66 -3.85 4.94 -0.79
C GLU A 66 -3.97 4.73 -2.30
N GLY A 67 -4.86 3.82 -2.74
CA GLY A 67 -5.02 3.45 -4.14
C GLY A 67 -4.11 2.31 -4.59
N LEU A 68 -4.05 2.10 -5.90
CA LEU A 68 -3.34 0.99 -6.54
C LEU A 68 -2.36 1.50 -7.60
N LEU A 69 -1.23 0.82 -7.74
CA LEU A 69 -0.23 1.06 -8.78
C LEU A 69 0.08 -0.24 -9.54
N PRO A 70 0.64 -0.17 -10.76
CA PRO A 70 1.13 -1.35 -11.46
C PRO A 70 2.14 -2.15 -10.61
N GLY A 71 2.13 -3.47 -10.72
CA GLY A 71 3.04 -4.35 -9.96
C GLY A 71 4.45 -4.42 -10.56
N GLY A 72 5.19 -5.48 -10.22
CA GLY A 72 6.42 -5.86 -10.93
C GLY A 72 7.62 -4.93 -10.77
N GLY A 73 7.59 -3.98 -9.82
CA GLY A 73 8.65 -2.98 -9.65
C GLY A 73 8.57 -1.80 -10.62
N VAL A 74 7.54 -1.74 -11.49
CA VAL A 74 7.30 -0.63 -12.42
C VAL A 74 7.14 0.72 -11.70
N PRO A 75 6.41 0.85 -10.56
CA PRO A 75 6.22 2.14 -9.91
C PRO A 75 7.54 2.79 -9.48
N MET A 76 8.50 1.96 -9.04
CA MET A 76 9.81 2.43 -8.63
C MET A 76 10.56 3.06 -9.81
N LEU A 77 10.51 2.43 -10.98
CA LEU A 77 11.11 3.00 -12.20
C LEU A 77 10.41 4.31 -12.63
N ARG A 78 9.09 4.36 -12.54
CA ARG A 78 8.30 5.55 -12.90
C ARG A 78 8.52 6.72 -11.94
N ALA A 79 8.93 6.45 -10.70
CA ALA A 79 9.27 7.46 -9.71
C ALA A 79 10.70 8.02 -9.85
N LEU A 80 11.60 7.40 -10.62
CA LEU A 80 12.98 7.87 -10.80
C LEU A 80 13.11 9.34 -11.22
N PRO A 81 12.30 9.90 -12.15
CA PRO A 81 12.38 11.30 -12.53
C PRO A 81 12.07 12.29 -11.39
N ALA A 82 11.41 11.83 -10.32
CA ALA A 82 11.19 12.65 -9.13
C ALA A 82 12.51 12.95 -8.39
N LEU A 83 13.48 12.01 -8.43
CA LEU A 83 14.79 12.19 -7.83
C LEU A 83 15.63 13.26 -8.55
N ASP A 84 15.41 13.48 -9.85
CA ASP A 84 16.11 14.53 -10.61
C ASP A 84 15.76 15.95 -10.13
N LYS A 85 14.64 16.10 -9.44
CA LYS A 85 14.19 17.38 -8.87
C LYS A 85 14.84 17.68 -7.51
N VAL A 86 15.51 16.70 -6.91
CA VAL A 86 16.15 16.84 -5.60
C VAL A 86 17.48 17.57 -5.77
N LYS A 87 17.52 18.84 -5.34
CA LYS A 87 18.75 19.63 -5.32
C LYS A 87 19.60 19.20 -4.14
N CYS A 88 20.73 18.55 -4.42
CA CYS A 88 21.65 18.00 -3.42
C CYS A 88 23.10 18.19 -3.90
N SER A 89 24.06 18.22 -2.97
CA SER A 89 25.48 18.38 -3.28
C SER A 89 26.37 17.54 -2.36
N GLY A 90 27.60 17.24 -2.79
CA GLY A 90 28.52 16.39 -2.02
C GLY A 90 27.92 15.02 -1.70
N ASP A 91 27.96 14.63 -0.43
CA ASP A 91 27.54 13.32 0.06
C ASP A 91 26.04 13.05 -0.12
N GLU A 92 25.21 14.09 -0.09
CA GLU A 92 23.77 13.96 -0.30
C GLU A 92 23.45 13.46 -1.71
N LYS A 93 24.23 13.90 -2.71
CA LYS A 93 24.08 13.43 -4.10
C LYS A 93 24.43 11.94 -4.22
N ILE A 94 25.48 11.49 -3.52
CA ILE A 94 25.83 10.07 -3.46
C ILE A 94 24.67 9.27 -2.85
N GLY A 95 24.03 9.80 -1.80
CA GLY A 95 22.82 9.22 -1.20
C GLY A 95 21.68 9.07 -2.21
N VAL A 96 21.36 10.13 -2.96
CA VAL A 96 20.33 10.10 -4.02
C VAL A 96 20.66 9.05 -5.09
N ASP A 97 21.93 8.94 -5.50
CA ASP A 97 22.37 7.95 -6.50
C ASP A 97 22.30 6.51 -5.97
N ILE A 98 22.50 6.27 -4.66
CA ILE A 98 22.26 4.98 -4.02
C ILE A 98 20.79 4.60 -4.10
N VAL A 99 19.89 5.52 -3.73
CA VAL A 99 18.43 5.29 -3.81
C VAL A 99 18.02 5.01 -5.25
N ARG A 100 18.52 5.78 -6.21
CA ARG A 100 18.25 5.59 -7.64
C ARG A 100 18.59 4.17 -8.10
N ARG A 101 19.75 3.64 -7.69
CA ARG A 101 20.14 2.26 -8.02
C ARG A 101 19.26 1.23 -7.32
N ALA A 102 18.94 1.45 -6.05
CA ALA A 102 18.10 0.53 -5.27
C ALA A 102 16.68 0.40 -5.86
N MET A 103 16.10 1.49 -6.37
CA MET A 103 14.77 1.49 -6.98
C MET A 103 14.68 0.64 -8.26
N VAL A 104 15.79 0.39 -8.95
CA VAL A 104 15.83 -0.47 -10.16
C VAL A 104 15.98 -1.96 -9.80
N ALA A 105 16.46 -2.28 -8.59
CA ALA A 105 16.73 -3.66 -8.20
C ALA A 105 15.51 -4.59 -8.21
N PRO A 106 14.29 -4.20 -7.78
CA PRO A 106 13.14 -5.10 -7.70
C PRO A 106 12.76 -5.73 -9.05
N ILE A 107 12.66 -4.91 -10.10
CA ILE A 107 12.29 -5.41 -11.44
C ILE A 107 13.39 -6.28 -12.04
N LYS A 108 14.67 -5.96 -11.76
CA LYS A 108 15.81 -6.78 -12.18
C LYS A 108 15.75 -8.16 -11.53
N GLN A 109 15.51 -8.21 -10.22
CA GLN A 109 15.40 -9.47 -9.50
C GLN A 109 14.25 -10.33 -10.03
N ILE A 110 13.09 -9.73 -10.34
CA ILE A 110 11.95 -10.45 -10.90
C ILE A 110 12.29 -11.01 -12.29
N ALA A 111 12.95 -10.22 -13.14
CA ALA A 111 13.36 -10.65 -14.48
C ALA A 111 14.43 -11.76 -14.44
N GLU A 112 15.39 -11.66 -13.53
CA GLU A 112 16.42 -12.69 -13.32
C GLU A 112 15.83 -14.00 -12.81
N ASN A 113 14.86 -13.94 -11.88
CA ASN A 113 14.09 -15.11 -11.44
C ASN A 113 13.32 -15.78 -12.59
N ALA A 114 12.99 -15.02 -13.64
CA ALA A 114 12.35 -15.51 -14.87
C ALA A 114 13.36 -15.93 -15.96
N GLY A 115 14.67 -15.88 -15.70
CA GLY A 115 15.72 -16.26 -16.65
C GLY A 115 16.01 -15.23 -17.74
N LEU A 116 15.56 -13.99 -17.57
CA LEU A 116 15.80 -12.87 -18.49
C LEU A 116 16.87 -11.92 -17.93
N ASP A 117 17.52 -11.15 -18.80
CA ASP A 117 18.42 -10.08 -18.36
C ASP A 117 17.62 -8.91 -17.78
N GLY A 118 17.72 -8.71 -16.47
CA GLY A 118 16.99 -7.67 -15.76
C GLY A 118 17.34 -6.25 -16.21
N SER A 119 18.54 -6.00 -16.73
CA SER A 119 18.90 -4.68 -17.26
C SER A 119 18.19 -4.39 -18.58
N ILE A 120 18.05 -5.39 -19.45
CA ILE A 120 17.28 -5.26 -20.70
C ILE A 120 15.80 -5.04 -20.39
N VAL A 121 15.23 -5.80 -19.46
CA VAL A 121 13.82 -5.65 -19.06
C VAL A 121 13.57 -4.27 -18.44
N ALA A 122 14.39 -3.86 -17.47
CA ALA A 122 14.26 -2.54 -16.84
C ALA A 122 14.36 -1.41 -17.87
N HIS A 123 15.29 -1.49 -18.82
CA HIS A 123 15.43 -0.49 -19.88
C HIS A 123 14.19 -0.40 -20.77
N LYS A 124 13.67 -1.54 -21.24
CA LYS A 124 12.45 -1.59 -22.06
C LYS A 124 11.26 -0.98 -21.34
N VAL A 125 11.11 -1.27 -20.03
CA VAL A 125 10.05 -0.68 -19.22
C VAL A 125 10.25 0.83 -19.11
N MET A 126 11.46 1.31 -18.86
CA MET A 126 11.76 2.75 -18.79
C MET A 126 11.50 3.51 -20.11
N GLU A 127 11.79 2.91 -21.26
CA GLU A 127 11.54 3.52 -22.58
C GLU A 127 10.06 3.59 -22.96
N SER A 128 9.25 2.66 -22.45
CA SER A 128 7.81 2.64 -22.74
C SER A 128 7.11 3.87 -22.18
N LYS A 129 6.31 4.53 -23.04
CA LYS A 129 5.44 5.66 -22.66
C LYS A 129 4.15 5.20 -21.96
N GLU A 130 3.84 3.91 -22.02
CA GLU A 130 2.69 3.34 -21.33
C GLU A 130 2.97 3.23 -19.82
N LYS A 131 2.13 3.90 -19.02
CA LYS A 131 2.30 3.95 -17.56
C LYS A 131 2.21 2.57 -16.91
N ASN A 132 1.45 1.66 -17.51
CA ASN A 132 1.16 0.33 -16.96
C ASN A 132 1.99 -0.79 -17.60
N PHE A 133 2.90 -0.47 -18.53
CA PHE A 133 3.74 -1.46 -19.18
C PHE A 133 4.87 -1.91 -18.23
N GLY A 134 5.00 -3.22 -18.03
CA GLY A 134 5.87 -3.84 -17.02
C GLY A 134 5.98 -5.34 -17.17
#